data_AF-A0A7S4KPM3-F1
#
_entry.id   AF-A0A7S4KPM3-F1
#
_cell.length_a   1.000
_cell.length_b   1.000
_cell.length_c   1.000
_cell.angle_alpha   90.00
_cell.angle_beta   90.00
_cell.angle_gamma   90.00
#
_symmetry.space_group_name_H-M   'P 1'
#
loop_
_entity.id
_entity.type
_entity.pdbx_description
1 polymer ?
#
loop_
_entity_poly.entity_id
_entity_poly.type
_entity_poly.pdbx_seq_one_letter_code
_entity_poly.pdbx_strand_id
1 'polypeptide(L)'
;EGGYEGGYYGGEGRLNSHVYSQSAVLRLWSRMSLSLRSCLLGAYKQHGIVSTRKAIAAFSGVVCSIKEVLDEIAKKTEIPGANQRSTPTNEEEAISAPLSFQTSPCVEHTAASLLRDFHSESIGFVTPLHFFLRLVQEGNGPMLQAWRQAGFPHHRIAAMIVASEKRQEKKKEGRE
;
A
#
# COMPACT_ATOMS: atom_id res chain seq x y z
N GLU A 1 -28.03 47.66 44.76
CA GLU A 1 -27.10 47.20 43.70
C GLU A 1 -27.66 45.91 43.14
N GLY A 2 -28.24 45.99 41.94
CA GLY A 2 -28.87 44.87 41.24
C GLY A 2 -27.86 44.24 40.28
N GLY A 3 -27.99 42.92 40.09
CA GLY A 3 -27.22 42.16 39.11
C GLY A 3 -27.82 40.78 38.95
N TYR A 4 -28.76 40.67 38.01
CA TYR A 4 -29.30 39.42 37.50
C TYR A 4 -28.96 39.29 36.02
N GLU A 5 -28.94 38.02 35.59
CA GLU A 5 -29.00 37.49 34.24
C GLU A 5 -27.70 37.27 33.45
N GLY A 6 -27.63 36.06 32.89
CA GLY A 6 -26.58 35.61 31.98
C GLY A 6 -26.48 34.10 31.85
N GLY A 7 -27.61 33.38 31.76
CA GLY A 7 -27.60 31.98 31.34
C GLY A 7 -27.39 31.86 29.84
N TYR A 8 -26.60 30.89 29.38
CA TYR A 8 -26.74 30.29 28.06
C TYR A 8 -26.44 28.79 28.12
N TYR A 9 -27.38 28.05 27.54
CA TYR A 9 -27.35 26.65 27.19
C TYR A 9 -26.17 26.28 26.29
N GLY A 10 -25.81 24.99 26.34
CA GLY A 10 -25.64 24.24 25.09
C GLY A 10 -24.24 23.73 24.81
N GLY A 11 -24.17 22.42 24.55
CA GLY A 11 -22.97 21.70 24.14
C GLY A 11 -22.44 20.91 25.33
N GLU A 12 -22.92 19.70 25.60
CA GLU A 12 -22.61 18.57 24.72
C GLU A 12 -21.31 18.79 23.96
N GLY A 13 -20.23 19.05 24.70
CA GLY A 13 -18.91 18.67 24.28
C GLY A 13 -18.91 17.16 24.20
N ARG A 14 -19.47 16.64 23.09
CA ARG A 14 -19.20 15.31 22.58
C ARG A 14 -17.71 15.12 22.80
N LEU A 15 -17.36 14.32 23.81
CA LEU A 15 -16.30 13.36 23.65
C LEU A 15 -16.74 12.57 22.42
N ASN A 16 -16.43 13.12 21.24
CA ASN A 16 -16.30 12.34 20.04
C ASN A 16 -15.29 11.31 20.46
N SER A 17 -15.81 10.17 20.89
CA SER A 17 -15.49 8.87 20.37
C SER A 17 -14.84 8.99 18.99
N HIS A 18 -13.63 9.50 18.92
CA HIS A 18 -12.59 8.83 18.18
C HIS A 18 -12.36 7.52 18.94
N VAL A 19 -13.36 6.63 18.80
CA VAL A 19 -13.12 5.24 18.46
C VAL A 19 -11.81 5.26 17.71
N TYR A 20 -10.76 4.70 18.33
CA TYR A 20 -9.46 4.51 17.69
C TYR A 20 -9.76 4.17 16.23
N SER A 21 -9.59 5.14 15.32
CA SER A 21 -9.91 4.95 13.92
C SER A 21 -8.87 3.97 13.47
N GLN A 22 -9.20 2.69 13.60
CA GLN A 22 -8.30 1.60 13.32
C GLN A 22 -7.78 1.86 11.91
N SER A 23 -6.44 1.82 11.78
CA SER A 23 -5.76 2.09 10.52
C SER A 23 -6.50 1.39 9.37
N ALA A 24 -6.62 2.06 8.22
CA ALA A 24 -7.31 1.47 7.07
C ALA A 24 -6.62 0.17 6.64
N VAL A 25 -5.31 0.10 6.81
CA VAL A 25 -4.52 -1.13 6.60
C VAL A 25 -4.96 -2.25 7.54
N LEU A 26 -5.16 -1.94 8.83
CA LEU A 26 -5.65 -2.90 9.82
C LEU A 26 -7.09 -3.36 9.53
N ARG A 27 -7.97 -2.45 9.10
CA ARG A 27 -9.34 -2.79 8.68
C ARG A 27 -9.36 -3.66 7.42
N LEU A 28 -8.43 -3.43 6.51
CA LEU A 28 -8.28 -4.21 5.28
C LEU A 28 -7.58 -5.55 5.52
N TRP A 29 -6.93 -5.75 6.67
CA TRP A 29 -6.02 -6.86 6.95
C TRP A 29 -6.63 -8.23 6.64
N SER A 30 -7.85 -8.50 7.11
CA SER A 30 -8.54 -9.79 6.91
C SER A 30 -8.83 -10.12 5.45
N ARG A 31 -8.83 -9.11 4.56
CA ARG A 31 -9.04 -9.24 3.11
C ARG A 31 -7.75 -9.26 2.30
N MET A 32 -6.60 -9.11 2.94
CA MET A 32 -5.30 -9.24 2.30
C MET A 32 -4.87 -10.69 2.19
N SER A 33 -4.23 -11.03 1.07
CA SER A 33 -3.42 -12.23 0.92
C SER A 33 -2.36 -12.39 2.00
N LEU A 34 -2.04 -13.63 2.32
CA LEU A 34 -0.95 -13.93 3.26
C LEU A 34 0.35 -13.29 2.79
N SER A 35 0.67 -13.38 1.50
CA SER A 35 1.85 -12.73 0.91
C SER A 35 1.87 -11.22 1.10
N LEU A 36 0.73 -10.53 0.94
CA LEU A 36 0.64 -9.09 1.21
C LEU A 36 0.85 -8.77 2.69
N ARG A 37 0.22 -9.52 3.60
CA ARG A 37 0.42 -9.35 5.05
C ARG A 37 1.88 -9.57 5.43
N SER A 38 2.52 -10.61 4.90
CA SER A 38 3.94 -10.90 5.12
C SER A 38 4.84 -9.79 4.59
N CYS A 39 4.59 -9.26 3.39
CA CYS A 39 5.34 -8.12 2.84
C CYS A 39 5.27 -6.90 3.76
N LEU A 40 4.06 -6.52 4.17
CA LEU A 40 3.84 -5.33 4.99
C LEU A 40 4.40 -5.53 6.41
N LEU A 41 4.21 -6.71 7.01
CA LEU A 41 4.75 -7.04 8.32
C LEU A 41 6.28 -7.08 8.31
N GLY A 42 6.90 -7.68 7.29
CA GLY A 42 8.35 -7.71 7.14
C GLY A 42 8.93 -6.31 7.09
N ALA A 43 8.35 -5.44 6.26
CA ALA A 43 8.74 -4.03 6.18
C ALA A 43 8.55 -3.30 7.52
N TYR A 44 7.50 -3.62 8.28
CA TYR A 44 7.26 -3.05 9.60
C TYR A 44 8.28 -3.55 10.63
N LYS A 45 8.50 -4.87 10.75
CA LYS A 45 9.48 -5.47 11.68
C LYS A 45 10.88 -4.93 11.45
N GLN A 46 11.28 -4.75 10.19
CA GLN A 46 12.62 -4.25 9.85
C GLN A 46 12.80 -2.76 10.14
N HIS A 47 11.73 -1.96 10.15
CA HIS A 47 11.88 -0.50 10.12
C HIS A 47 10.95 0.30 11.03
N GLY A 48 10.10 -0.33 11.83
CA GLY A 48 9.12 0.28 12.73
C GLY A 48 7.95 1.01 12.05
N ILE A 49 8.04 1.30 10.74
CA ILE A 49 6.99 1.95 9.95
C ILE A 49 7.06 1.51 8.48
N VAL A 50 5.90 1.24 7.88
CA VAL A 50 5.77 0.93 6.46
C VAL A 50 5.55 2.20 5.65
N SER A 51 6.61 2.71 5.04
CA SER A 51 6.52 3.81 4.08
C SER A 51 6.18 3.30 2.68
N THR A 52 5.72 4.18 1.79
CA THR A 52 5.48 3.87 0.37
C THR A 52 6.68 3.19 -0.29
N ARG A 53 7.89 3.70 -0.01
CA ARG A 53 9.14 3.12 -0.52
C ARG A 53 9.31 1.68 -0.02
N LYS A 54 9.20 1.47 1.30
CA LYS A 54 9.36 0.15 1.94
C LYS A 54 8.30 -0.86 1.47
N ALA A 55 7.06 -0.43 1.31
CA ALA A 55 5.99 -1.27 0.75
C ALA A 55 6.35 -1.74 -0.67
N ILE A 56 6.81 -0.83 -1.54
CA ILE A 56 7.23 -1.16 -2.90
C ILE A 56 8.43 -2.13 -2.92
N ALA A 57 9.44 -1.92 -2.07
CA ALA A 57 10.55 -2.88 -1.92
C ALA A 57 10.08 -4.27 -1.48
N ALA A 58 9.14 -4.33 -0.54
CA ALA A 58 8.61 -5.61 -0.08
C ALA A 58 7.87 -6.34 -1.21
N PHE A 59 7.05 -5.62 -1.99
CA PHE A 59 6.31 -6.21 -3.10
C PHE A 59 7.22 -6.73 -4.22
N SER A 60 8.30 -6.02 -4.57
CA SER A 60 9.25 -6.50 -5.58
C SER A 60 10.03 -7.74 -5.14
N GLY A 61 10.10 -8.01 -3.84
CA GLY A 61 10.68 -9.25 -3.31
C GLY A 61 9.82 -10.49 -3.52
N VAL A 62 8.51 -10.32 -3.76
CA VAL A 62 7.54 -11.44 -3.83
C VAL A 62 6.86 -11.53 -5.20
N VAL A 63 6.71 -10.42 -5.91
CA VAL A 63 6.08 -10.37 -7.23
C VAL A 63 7.12 -10.08 -8.30
N CYS A 64 7.51 -11.12 -9.05
CA CYS A 64 8.54 -11.03 -10.08
C CYS A 64 8.25 -9.96 -11.14
N SER A 65 6.99 -9.80 -11.56
CA SER A 65 6.60 -8.80 -12.56
C SER A 65 6.79 -7.37 -12.05
N ILE A 66 6.54 -7.10 -10.77
CA ILE A 66 6.85 -5.80 -10.14
C ILE A 66 8.36 -5.57 -10.17
N LYS A 67 9.16 -6.57 -9.81
CA LYS A 67 10.63 -6.44 -9.83
C LYS A 67 11.16 -6.07 -11.21
N GLU A 68 10.74 -6.79 -12.26
CA GLU A 68 11.17 -6.50 -13.64
C GLU A 68 10.81 -5.07 -14.05
N VAL A 69 9.62 -4.59 -13.67
CA VAL A 69 9.20 -3.21 -13.95
C VAL A 69 10.05 -2.19 -13.22
N LEU A 70 10.37 -2.42 -11.94
CA LEU A 70 11.26 -1.53 -11.17
C LEU A 70 12.66 -1.49 -11.76
N ASP A 71 13.21 -2.64 -12.16
CA ASP A 71 14.52 -2.74 -12.82
C ASP A 71 14.53 -1.97 -14.15
N GLU A 72 13.44 -2.03 -14.92
CA GLU A 72 13.31 -1.25 -16.17
C GLU A 72 13.18 0.26 -15.92
N ILE A 73 12.48 0.68 -14.86
CA ILE A 73 12.43 2.09 -14.45
C ILE A 73 13.82 2.54 -14.00
N ALA A 74 14.55 1.70 -13.26
CA ALA A 74 15.88 2.01 -12.77
C ALA A 74 16.91 2.17 -13.89
N LYS A 75 16.85 1.34 -14.93
CA LYS A 75 17.72 1.49 -16.11
C LYS A 75 17.50 2.80 -16.86
N LYS A 76 16.30 3.37 -16.76
CA LYS A 76 15.88 4.56 -17.52
C LYS A 76 15.91 5.83 -16.68
N THR A 77 16.06 5.72 -15.37
CA THR A 77 15.91 6.85 -14.45
C THR A 77 16.77 6.70 -13.20
N GLU A 78 17.19 7.82 -12.61
CA GLU A 78 17.89 7.85 -11.32
C GLU A 78 16.92 8.05 -10.14
N ILE A 79 15.63 7.75 -10.32
CA ILE A 79 14.60 8.11 -9.35
C ILE A 79 14.73 7.23 -8.09
N PRO A 80 14.67 7.82 -6.88
CA PRO A 80 14.67 7.06 -5.64
C PRO A 80 13.59 5.98 -5.64
N GLY A 81 13.94 4.76 -5.26
CA GLY A 81 12.99 3.65 -5.20
C GLY A 81 12.96 2.74 -6.44
N ALA A 82 13.63 3.13 -7.54
CA ALA A 82 13.80 2.25 -8.70
C ALA A 82 14.84 1.13 -8.44
N ASN A 83 15.92 1.44 -7.70
CA ASN A 83 16.99 0.48 -7.35
C ASN A 83 16.73 -0.30 -6.04
N GLN A 84 15.49 -0.68 -5.74
CA GLN A 84 15.18 -1.31 -4.44
C GLN A 84 15.58 -2.78 -4.42
N ARG A 85 16.63 -3.10 -3.64
CA ARG A 85 16.95 -4.49 -3.28
C ARG A 85 15.89 -5.03 -2.35
N SER A 86 15.29 -6.15 -2.75
CA SER A 86 14.42 -6.95 -1.90
C SER A 86 15.24 -7.64 -0.81
N THR A 87 14.92 -7.38 0.45
CA THR A 87 15.28 -8.30 1.55
C THR A 87 14.26 -9.42 1.58
N PRO A 88 14.67 -10.70 1.46
CA PRO A 88 13.73 -11.81 1.57
C PRO A 88 13.08 -11.76 2.94
N THR A 89 11.74 -11.68 2.95
CA THR A 89 10.96 -11.74 4.18
C THR A 89 10.48 -13.18 4.31
N ASN A 90 11.06 -13.91 5.25
CA ASN A 90 10.85 -15.35 5.38
C ASN A 90 10.18 -15.65 6.71
N GLU A 91 8.87 -15.36 6.83
CA GLU A 91 8.08 -15.76 8.00
C GLU A 91 6.63 -16.04 7.57
N GLU A 92 6.31 -17.33 7.41
CA GLU A 92 4.96 -17.87 7.42
C GLU A 92 4.56 -18.19 8.87
N GLU A 93 4.06 -17.20 9.59
CA GLU A 93 3.25 -17.42 10.78
C GLU A 93 1.85 -16.87 10.53
N ALA A 94 0.86 -17.26 11.34
CA ALA A 94 -0.45 -16.63 11.32
C ALA A 94 -0.31 -15.14 11.73
N ILE A 95 -0.08 -14.25 10.76
CA ILE A 95 0.22 -12.85 11.05
C ILE A 95 -1.06 -12.13 11.47
N SER A 96 -1.31 -12.14 12.77
CA SER A 96 -2.14 -11.12 13.41
C SER A 96 -1.44 -9.78 13.25
N ALA A 97 -2.18 -8.76 12.81
CA ALA A 97 -1.60 -7.43 12.67
C ALA A 97 -1.20 -6.90 14.06
N PRO A 98 -0.01 -6.33 14.23
CA PRO A 98 0.35 -5.73 15.51
C PRO A 98 -0.54 -4.50 15.75
N LEU A 99 -0.97 -4.30 17.00
CA LEU A 99 -1.83 -3.17 17.38
C LEU A 99 -1.18 -1.81 17.06
N SER A 100 0.15 -1.75 17.07
CA SER A 100 0.95 -0.59 16.76
C SER A 100 1.37 -0.48 15.29
N PHE A 101 0.69 -1.17 14.35
CA PHE A 101 1.07 -1.16 12.94
C PHE A 101 1.00 0.26 12.36
N GLN A 102 2.17 0.83 12.06
CA GLN A 102 2.30 2.19 11.54
C GLN A 102 2.63 2.15 10.06
N THR A 103 1.89 2.94 9.29
CA THR A 103 2.15 3.12 7.86
C THR A 103 2.15 4.60 7.48
N SER A 104 2.73 4.94 6.34
CA SER A 104 2.70 6.31 5.84
C SER A 104 1.29 6.70 5.37
N PRO A 105 0.94 8.00 5.34
CA PRO A 105 -0.37 8.46 4.87
C PRO A 105 -0.75 7.96 3.47
N CYS A 106 0.24 7.78 2.60
CA CYS A 106 0.04 7.25 1.25
C CYS A 106 -0.35 5.76 1.24
N VAL A 107 0.22 4.96 2.15
CA VAL A 107 -0.15 3.54 2.32
C VAL A 107 -1.53 3.43 2.96
N GLU A 108 -1.82 4.23 3.98
CA GLU A 108 -3.16 4.31 4.59
C GLU A 108 -4.23 4.70 3.58
N HIS A 109 -3.96 5.74 2.76
CA HIS A 109 -4.90 6.18 1.73
C HIS A 109 -5.21 5.08 0.71
N THR A 110 -4.17 4.34 0.29
CA THR A 110 -4.33 3.20 -0.62
C THR A 110 -5.22 2.12 -0.01
N ALA A 111 -4.99 1.77 1.25
CA ALA A 111 -5.82 0.78 1.95
C ALA A 111 -7.26 1.27 2.13
N ALA A 112 -7.46 2.55 2.46
CA ALA A 112 -8.79 3.15 2.59
C ALA A 112 -9.56 3.14 1.26
N SER A 113 -8.87 3.35 0.14
CA SER A 113 -9.47 3.27 -1.18
C SER A 113 -9.89 1.85 -1.56
N LEU A 114 -9.00 0.87 -1.34
CA LEU A 114 -9.33 -0.54 -1.55
C LEU A 114 -10.51 -1.00 -0.68
N LEU A 115 -10.62 -0.52 0.56
CA LEU A 115 -11.80 -0.79 1.41
C LEU A 115 -13.11 -0.30 0.78
N ARG A 116 -13.11 0.86 0.10
CA ARG A 116 -14.30 1.35 -0.59
C ARG A 116 -14.67 0.46 -1.78
N ASP A 117 -13.67 -0.06 -2.49
CA ASP A 117 -13.87 -1.00 -3.61
C ASP A 117 -14.52 -2.33 -3.17
N PHE A 118 -14.30 -2.75 -1.91
CA PHE A 118 -15.00 -3.90 -1.32
C PHE A 118 -16.47 -3.62 -1.08
N HIS A 119 -16.80 -2.41 -0.62
CA HIS A 119 -18.19 -2.02 -0.40
C HIS A 119 -18.99 -1.92 -1.71
N SER A 120 -18.30 -1.77 -2.86
CA SER A 120 -18.90 -1.76 -4.20
C SER A 120 -18.81 -3.11 -4.94
N GLU A 121 -18.47 -4.21 -4.25
CA GLU A 121 -18.33 -5.59 -4.79
C GLU A 121 -17.29 -5.79 -5.90
N SER A 122 -16.48 -4.77 -6.21
CA SER A 122 -15.54 -4.83 -7.33
C SER A 122 -14.28 -5.67 -7.08
N ILE A 123 -13.97 -5.95 -5.81
CA ILE A 123 -12.79 -6.72 -5.40
C ILE A 123 -13.18 -7.68 -4.27
N GLY A 124 -12.85 -8.97 -4.42
CA GLY A 124 -13.06 -10.00 -3.39
C GLY A 124 -11.86 -10.25 -2.46
N PHE A 125 -10.64 -9.93 -2.92
CA PHE A 125 -9.40 -10.18 -2.18
C PHE A 125 -8.20 -9.33 -2.66
N VAL A 126 -7.33 -8.88 -1.75
CA VAL A 126 -6.20 -8.00 -2.08
C VAL A 126 -4.87 -8.76 -2.14
N THR A 127 -4.29 -8.80 -3.33
CA THR A 127 -2.94 -9.34 -3.57
C THR A 127 -1.89 -8.23 -3.46
N PRO A 128 -0.58 -8.56 -3.34
CA PRO A 128 0.47 -7.55 -3.38
C PRO A 128 0.43 -6.74 -4.69
N LEU A 129 0.07 -7.38 -5.80
CA LEU A 129 -0.06 -6.72 -7.09
C LEU A 129 -1.21 -5.71 -7.11
N HIS A 130 -2.40 -6.08 -6.62
CA HIS A 130 -3.54 -5.16 -6.51
C HIS A 130 -3.19 -3.94 -5.65
N PHE A 131 -2.55 -4.18 -4.50
CA PHE A 131 -2.13 -3.11 -3.60
C PHE A 131 -1.08 -2.20 -4.26
N PHE A 132 -0.09 -2.75 -4.93
CA PHE A 132 0.94 -2.00 -5.65
C PHE A 132 0.35 -1.10 -6.73
N LEU A 133 -0.51 -1.65 -7.61
CA LEU A 133 -1.11 -0.89 -8.70
C LEU A 133 -1.97 0.27 -8.18
N ARG A 134 -2.77 0.02 -7.14
CA ARG A 134 -3.56 1.06 -6.48
C ARG A 134 -2.68 2.11 -5.82
N LEU A 135 -1.59 1.70 -5.16
CA LEU A 135 -0.61 2.61 -4.56
C LEU A 135 0.00 3.53 -5.61
N VAL A 136 0.36 3.00 -6.79
CA VAL A 136 0.90 3.80 -7.91
C VAL A 136 -0.15 4.75 -8.51
N GLN A 137 -1.39 4.29 -8.62
CA GLN A 137 -2.49 5.05 -9.20
C GLN A 137 -2.89 6.25 -8.33
N GLU A 138 -3.11 6.02 -7.04
CA GLU A 138 -3.75 7.00 -6.14
C GLU A 138 -2.79 7.61 -5.12
N GLY A 139 -1.65 6.96 -4.86
CA GLY A 139 -0.70 7.42 -3.88
C GLY A 139 -0.09 8.78 -4.24
N ASN A 140 0.02 9.67 -3.26
CA ASN A 140 0.52 11.04 -3.46
C ASN A 140 1.88 11.28 -2.78
N GLY A 141 2.74 10.26 -2.75
CA GLY A 141 4.10 10.38 -2.21
C GLY A 141 5.10 10.96 -3.22
N PRO A 142 6.20 11.61 -2.76
CA PRO A 142 7.18 12.27 -3.62
C PRO A 142 7.83 11.31 -4.63
N MET A 143 8.08 10.07 -4.22
CA MET A 143 8.59 9.01 -5.12
C MET A 143 7.63 8.71 -6.29
N LEU A 144 6.33 8.60 -6.00
CA LEU A 144 5.33 8.30 -7.03
C LEU A 144 5.11 9.49 -7.96
N GLN A 145 5.19 10.71 -7.43
CA GLN A 145 5.17 11.93 -8.24
C GLN A 145 6.36 11.99 -9.19
N ALA A 146 7.57 11.66 -8.72
CA ALA A 146 8.76 11.59 -9.55
C ALA A 146 8.61 10.56 -10.68
N TRP A 147 8.06 9.36 -10.41
CA TRP A 147 7.76 8.39 -11.47
C TRP A 147 6.82 8.95 -12.53
N ARG A 148 5.74 9.63 -12.12
CA ARG A 148 4.78 10.24 -13.05
C ARG A 148 5.46 11.32 -13.91
N GLN A 149 6.27 12.19 -13.31
CA GLN A 149 7.01 13.25 -14.00
C GLN A 149 8.04 12.68 -14.99
N ALA A 150 8.66 11.55 -14.68
CA ALA A 150 9.57 10.85 -15.57
C ALA A 150 8.87 10.00 -16.64
N GLY A 151 7.54 10.14 -16.79
CA GLY A 151 6.78 9.47 -17.82
C GLY A 151 6.35 8.04 -17.47
N PHE A 152 6.32 7.66 -16.20
CA PHE A 152 5.80 6.37 -15.72
C PHE A 152 4.47 6.54 -14.95
N PRO A 153 3.38 6.97 -15.62
CA PRO A 153 2.06 6.99 -15.00
C PRO A 153 1.53 5.56 -14.77
N HIS A 154 0.47 5.44 -13.97
CA HIS A 154 -0.07 4.15 -13.52
C HIS A 154 -0.40 3.19 -14.67
N HIS A 155 -1.05 3.67 -15.75
CA HIS A 155 -1.45 2.83 -16.87
C HIS A 155 -0.23 2.25 -17.63
N ARG A 156 0.88 3.01 -17.68
CA ARG A 156 2.13 2.54 -18.28
C ARG A 156 2.78 1.46 -17.42
N ILE A 157 2.83 1.69 -16.10
CA ILE A 157 3.33 0.69 -15.15
C ILE A 157 2.48 -0.60 -15.22
N ALA A 158 1.15 -0.48 -15.24
CA ALA A 158 0.24 -1.60 -15.41
C ALA A 158 0.48 -2.37 -16.72
N ALA A 159 0.64 -1.65 -17.84
CA ALA A 159 0.95 -2.27 -19.13
C ALA A 159 2.29 -3.01 -19.12
N MET A 160 3.31 -2.47 -18.44
CA MET A 160 4.60 -3.13 -18.29
C MET A 160 4.50 -4.41 -17.45
N ILE A 161 3.67 -4.44 -16.41
CA ILE A 161 3.41 -5.65 -15.63
C ILE A 161 2.75 -6.73 -16.49
N VAL A 162 1.68 -6.39 -17.21
CA VAL A 162 1.00 -7.35 -18.10
C VAL A 162 1.95 -7.89 -19.17
N ALA A 163 2.82 -7.03 -19.72
CA ALA A 163 3.83 -7.45 -20.67
C ALA A 163 4.89 -8.39 -20.05
N SER A 164 5.26 -8.17 -18.78
CA SER A 164 6.17 -9.03 -18.02
C SER A 164 5.56 -10.41 -17.76
N GLU A 165 4.31 -10.45 -17.29
CA GLU A 165 3.58 -11.71 -17.00
C GLU A 165 3.46 -12.57 -18.27
N LYS A 166 3.04 -11.98 -19.40
CA LYS A 166 2.98 -12.67 -20.69
C LYS A 166 4.32 -13.25 -21.16
N ARG A 167 5.44 -12.58 -20.86
CA ARG A 167 6.78 -13.11 -21.19
C ARG A 167 7.15 -14.30 -20.31
N GLN A 168 6.69 -14.32 -19.06
CA GLN A 168 6.95 -15.42 -18.13
C GLN A 168 6.11 -16.65 -18.48
N GLU A 169 4.87 -16.48 -18.90
CA GLU A 169 4.01 -17.56 -19.40
C GLU A 169 4.64 -18.26 -20.61
N LYS A 170 5.05 -17.49 -21.64
CA LYS A 170 5.73 -18.04 -22.83
C LYS A 170 7.02 -18.80 -22.52
N LYS A 171 7.76 -18.37 -21.49
CA LYS A 171 8.97 -19.06 -21.02
C LYS A 171 8.69 -20.40 -20.34
N LYS A 172 7.50 -20.55 -19.75
CA LYS A 172 7.06 -21.81 -19.13
C LYS A 172 6.58 -22.79 -20.20
N GLU A 173 5.81 -22.31 -21.17
CA GLU A 173 5.29 -23.13 -22.28
C GLU A 173 6.41 -23.65 -23.21
N GLY A 174 7.45 -22.87 -23.49
CA GLY A 174 8.58 -23.32 -24.32
C GLY A 174 9.57 -24.28 -23.65
N ARG A 175 9.26 -24.78 -22.45
CA ARG A 175 10.08 -25.75 -21.69
C ARG A 175 9.39 -27.12 -21.51
N GLU A 176 8.16 -27.28 -21.99
CA GLU A 176 7.44 -28.55 -22.08
C GLU A 176 7.63 -29.18 -23.47
#